data_AF-A0A7S3YN64-F1
#
_entry.id   AF-A0A7S3YN64-F1
#
_cell.length_a   1.000
_cell.length_b   1.000
_cell.length_c   1.000
_cell.angle_alpha   90.00
_cell.angle_beta   90.00
_cell.angle_gamma   90.00
#
_symmetry.space_group_name_H-M   'P 1'
#
loop_
_entity.id
_entity.type
_entity.pdbx_description
1 polymer ?
#
loop_
_entity_poly.entity_id
_entity_poly.type
_entity_poly.pdbx_seq_one_letter_code
_entity_poly.pdbx_strand_id
1 'polypeptide(L)'
;MPELSTLATALVLGSVTCFFFCFYVYRKLSGVVIKKDSKHSEPLAFSISSVYEFASDVSKLALMMLLVYLCENFPPHPHSQKVHDMDMFWVMTAVLFLWSFTDVRKSKTTDILNREQTEEWKGWMQFMFLLYHYFSAHEVYNSIRVMITCYVWMTGFGNFSFFYIKRDFGALRFLQMLWRLNFLVFFLCMTLGNNYILYYICPLHTFYFFLVFATMGIWQGLNHTKWGIRIKLFVVALVIYTVWDLNSGIFKGFFGLFLSQDPVVGATSGTLYEWYFRTSLDHWSTYLGMIFALNFPMATAWLKVTEAMPAKTQLLVKGLPALVATA
;
A
#
# COMPACT_ATOMS: atom_id res chain seq x y z
N MET A 1 -2.59 7.92 -27.26
CA MET A 1 -1.88 7.17 -26.20
C MET A 1 -2.73 6.08 -25.54
N PRO A 2 -4.00 6.30 -25.11
CA PRO A 2 -4.77 5.26 -24.41
C PRO A 2 -5.07 4.02 -25.26
N GLU A 3 -5.37 4.17 -26.56
CA GLU A 3 -5.60 3.02 -27.45
C GLU A 3 -4.35 2.13 -27.61
N LEU A 4 -3.16 2.73 -27.60
CA LEU A 4 -1.90 2.00 -27.76
C LEU A 4 -1.56 1.18 -26.51
N SER A 5 -1.83 1.71 -25.30
CA SER A 5 -1.62 0.98 -24.04
C SER A 5 -2.59 -0.19 -23.90
N THR A 6 -3.85 0.01 -24.27
CA THR A 6 -4.86 -1.05 -24.23
C THR A 6 -4.53 -2.17 -25.23
N LEU A 7 -4.13 -1.81 -26.45
CA LEU A 7 -3.75 -2.77 -27.48
C LEU A 7 -2.46 -3.51 -27.13
N ALA A 8 -1.45 -2.84 -26.58
CA ALA A 8 -0.24 -3.47 -26.07
C ALA A 8 -0.54 -4.45 -24.92
N THR A 9 -1.46 -4.08 -24.03
CA THR A 9 -1.89 -4.94 -22.91
C THR A 9 -2.64 -6.16 -23.40
N ALA A 10 -3.57 -5.98 -24.35
CA ALA A 10 -4.28 -7.09 -24.98
C ALA A 10 -3.33 -8.03 -25.74
N LEU A 11 -2.31 -7.51 -26.43
CA LEU A 11 -1.31 -8.31 -27.12
C LEU A 11 -0.41 -9.08 -26.15
N VAL A 12 0.08 -8.43 -25.09
CA VAL A 12 0.98 -9.07 -24.10
C VAL A 12 0.22 -10.10 -23.27
N LEU A 13 -0.94 -9.76 -22.72
CA LEU A 13 -1.72 -10.66 -21.88
C LEU A 13 -2.43 -11.75 -22.70
N GLY A 14 -2.86 -11.43 -23.93
CA GLY A 14 -3.44 -12.39 -24.88
C GLY A 14 -2.43 -13.38 -25.45
N SER A 15 -1.21 -12.93 -25.77
CA SER A 15 -0.16 -13.85 -26.25
C SER A 15 0.31 -14.80 -25.15
N VAL A 16 0.40 -14.36 -23.89
CA VAL A 16 0.79 -15.22 -22.77
C VAL A 16 -0.29 -16.25 -22.44
N THR A 17 -1.58 -15.87 -22.49
CA THR A 17 -2.69 -16.82 -22.29
C THR A 17 -2.77 -17.86 -23.41
N CYS A 18 -2.57 -17.43 -24.66
CA CYS A 18 -2.48 -18.34 -25.80
C CYS A 18 -1.29 -19.30 -25.66
N PHE A 19 -0.10 -18.78 -25.30
CA PHE A 19 1.09 -19.59 -25.07
C PHE A 19 0.90 -20.60 -23.95
N PHE A 20 0.29 -20.20 -22.83
CA PHE A 20 -0.06 -21.13 -21.75
C PHE A 20 -1.05 -22.20 -22.20
N PHE A 21 -2.08 -21.84 -22.98
CA PHE A 21 -3.04 -22.82 -23.49
C PHE A 21 -2.39 -23.81 -24.45
N CYS A 22 -1.57 -23.34 -25.40
CA CYS A 22 -0.78 -24.18 -26.30
C CYS A 22 0.15 -25.11 -25.51
N PHE A 23 0.82 -24.60 -24.48
CA PHE A 23 1.73 -25.38 -23.64
C PHE A 23 0.98 -26.38 -22.74
N TYR A 24 -0.19 -26.02 -22.22
CA TYR A 24 -1.08 -26.90 -21.47
C TYR A 24 -1.58 -28.06 -22.33
N VAL A 25 -2.00 -27.77 -23.57
CA VAL A 25 -2.42 -28.78 -24.56
C VAL A 25 -1.26 -29.70 -24.93
N TYR A 26 -0.08 -29.12 -25.24
CA TYR A 26 1.14 -29.89 -25.49
C TYR A 26 1.45 -30.82 -24.31
N ARG A 27 1.44 -30.33 -23.07
CA ARG A 27 1.70 -31.13 -21.88
C ARG A 27 0.70 -32.27 -21.71
N LYS A 28 -0.60 -32.01 -21.92
CA LYS A 28 -1.66 -33.02 -21.81
C LYS A 28 -1.48 -34.12 -22.87
N LEU A 29 -0.99 -33.75 -24.06
CA LEU A 29 -0.66 -34.69 -25.14
C LEU A 29 0.66 -35.45 -24.89
N SER A 30 1.66 -34.81 -24.27
CA SER A 30 3.00 -35.39 -24.03
C SER A 30 3.13 -36.16 -22.71
N GLY A 31 2.11 -36.19 -21.85
CA GLY A 31 2.10 -36.97 -20.61
C GLY A 31 3.07 -36.48 -19.51
N VAL A 32 3.61 -35.26 -19.62
CA VAL A 32 4.60 -34.73 -18.67
C VAL A 32 3.94 -34.36 -17.34
N VAL A 33 4.35 -35.03 -16.25
CA VAL A 33 3.88 -34.77 -14.89
C VAL A 33 4.80 -33.77 -14.19
N ILE A 34 4.29 -32.57 -13.93
CA ILE A 34 4.96 -31.54 -13.13
C ILE A 34 4.52 -31.69 -11.67
N LYS A 35 5.47 -32.00 -10.79
CA LYS A 35 5.27 -32.00 -9.34
C LYS A 35 5.36 -30.55 -8.84
N LYS A 36 4.40 -30.16 -8.01
CA LYS A 36 4.43 -28.87 -7.32
C LYS A 36 5.35 -29.01 -6.11
N ASP A 37 6.63 -28.67 -6.27
CA ASP A 37 7.66 -28.98 -5.28
C ASP A 37 7.66 -28.06 -4.05
N SER A 38 6.91 -26.94 -4.05
CA SER A 38 6.92 -26.01 -2.91
C SER A 38 5.64 -25.19 -2.74
N LYS A 39 5.34 -24.82 -1.48
CA LYS A 39 4.28 -23.87 -1.10
C LYS A 39 4.73 -22.41 -1.26
N HIS A 40 6.02 -22.18 -1.45
CA HIS A 40 6.64 -20.87 -1.63
C HIS A 40 7.26 -20.76 -3.02
N SER A 41 7.12 -19.61 -3.67
CA SER A 41 7.73 -19.33 -4.97
C SER A 41 9.25 -19.33 -4.84
N GLU A 42 9.89 -20.32 -5.43
CA GLU A 42 11.35 -20.37 -5.58
C GLU A 42 11.80 -19.32 -6.61
N PRO A 43 13.04 -18.81 -6.53
CA PRO A 43 13.59 -17.98 -7.60
C PRO A 43 13.45 -18.71 -8.94
N LEU A 44 13.17 -17.95 -10.01
CA LEU A 44 12.93 -18.50 -11.33
C LEU A 44 14.13 -19.32 -11.81
N ALA A 45 14.11 -20.63 -11.58
CA ALA A 45 14.95 -21.56 -12.30
C ALA A 45 14.39 -21.62 -13.72
N PHE A 46 15.23 -21.59 -14.76
CA PHE A 46 14.79 -21.81 -16.15
C PHE A 46 14.39 -23.28 -16.41
N SER A 47 13.77 -23.92 -15.42
CA SER A 47 13.20 -25.25 -15.51
C SER A 47 11.82 -25.17 -16.17
N ILE A 48 11.43 -26.24 -16.86
CA ILE A 48 10.12 -26.36 -17.52
C ILE A 48 8.97 -26.20 -16.49
N SER A 49 9.18 -26.69 -15.25
CA SER A 49 8.22 -26.56 -14.16
C SER A 49 7.98 -25.09 -13.78
N SER A 50 9.07 -24.35 -13.53
CA SER A 50 9.01 -22.95 -13.13
C SER A 50 8.44 -22.05 -14.24
N VAL A 51 8.79 -22.31 -15.51
CA VAL A 51 8.23 -21.60 -16.66
C VAL A 51 6.73 -21.87 -16.79
N TYR A 52 6.28 -23.10 -16.54
CA TYR A 52 4.85 -23.45 -16.55
C TYR A 52 4.07 -22.75 -15.44
N GLU A 53 4.59 -22.76 -14.20
CA GLU A 53 3.94 -22.08 -13.08
C GLU A 53 3.85 -20.57 -13.33
N PHE A 54 4.94 -19.96 -13.79
CA PHE A 54 4.96 -18.56 -14.18
C PHE A 54 3.93 -18.26 -15.29
N ALA A 55 3.93 -19.04 -16.38
CA ALA A 55 2.96 -18.87 -17.46
C ALA A 55 1.51 -19.03 -16.99
N SER A 56 1.26 -19.95 -16.04
CA SER A 56 -0.07 -20.14 -15.45
C SER A 56 -0.52 -18.92 -14.65
N ASP A 57 0.34 -18.39 -13.79
CA ASP A 57 -0.01 -17.25 -12.93
C ASP A 57 -0.17 -15.96 -13.74
N VAL A 58 0.68 -15.75 -14.75
CA VAL A 58 0.49 -14.63 -15.70
C VAL A 58 -0.79 -14.80 -16.51
N SER A 59 -1.17 -16.03 -16.88
CA SER A 59 -2.44 -16.28 -17.57
C SER A 59 -3.66 -15.99 -16.71
N LYS A 60 -3.61 -16.31 -15.41
CA LYS A 60 -4.67 -15.93 -14.47
C LYS A 60 -4.78 -14.41 -14.35
N LEU A 61 -3.65 -13.72 -14.24
CA LEU A 61 -3.62 -12.26 -14.22
C LEU A 61 -4.22 -11.67 -15.50
N ALA A 62 -3.81 -12.19 -16.66
CA ALA A 62 -4.33 -11.80 -17.96
C ALA A 62 -5.85 -11.96 -18.05
N LEU A 63 -6.38 -13.10 -17.59
CA LEU A 63 -7.83 -13.34 -17.58
C LEU A 63 -8.57 -12.38 -16.63
N MET A 64 -7.99 -12.07 -15.47
CA MET A 64 -8.55 -11.07 -14.55
C MET A 64 -8.56 -9.66 -15.17
N MET A 65 -7.49 -9.27 -15.85
CA MET A 65 -7.43 -7.97 -16.55
C MET A 65 -8.41 -7.92 -17.72
N LEU A 66 -8.55 -9.02 -18.46
CA LEU A 66 -9.55 -9.14 -19.53
C LEU A 66 -10.97 -9.00 -18.98
N LEU A 67 -11.28 -9.65 -17.86
CA LEU A 67 -12.58 -9.50 -17.19
C LEU A 67 -12.84 -8.04 -16.82
N VAL A 68 -11.87 -7.36 -16.20
CA VAL A 68 -11.97 -5.94 -15.85
C VAL A 68 -12.20 -5.08 -17.10
N TYR A 69 -11.47 -5.35 -18.17
CA TYR A 69 -11.62 -4.63 -19.44
C TYR A 69 -13.01 -4.81 -20.06
N LEU A 70 -13.52 -6.04 -20.08
CA LEU A 70 -14.86 -6.35 -20.58
C LEU A 70 -15.94 -5.70 -19.70
N CYS A 71 -15.79 -5.72 -18.38
CA CYS A 71 -16.72 -5.06 -17.47
C CYS A 71 -16.77 -3.54 -17.69
N GLU A 72 -15.66 -2.90 -18.04
CA GLU A 72 -15.63 -1.46 -18.30
C GLU A 72 -16.16 -1.08 -19.69
N ASN A 73 -15.72 -1.81 -20.74
CA ASN A 73 -15.96 -1.42 -22.13
C ASN A 73 -17.15 -2.13 -22.78
N PHE A 74 -17.49 -3.34 -22.32
CA PHE A 74 -18.56 -4.17 -22.86
C PHE A 74 -19.44 -4.76 -21.73
N PRO A 75 -19.99 -3.92 -20.83
CA PRO A 75 -20.79 -4.43 -19.74
C PRO A 75 -22.10 -5.04 -20.26
N PRO A 76 -22.60 -6.14 -19.64
CA PRO A 76 -23.88 -6.75 -20.02
C PRO A 76 -25.07 -5.82 -19.75
N HIS A 77 -24.90 -4.86 -18.85
CA HIS A 77 -25.87 -3.83 -18.51
C HIS A 77 -25.23 -2.45 -18.64
N PRO A 78 -25.98 -1.40 -19.02
CA PRO A 78 -25.46 -0.05 -19.03
C PRO A 78 -24.86 0.36 -17.69
N HIS A 79 -23.81 1.17 -17.71
CA HIS A 79 -23.20 1.72 -16.49
C HIS A 79 -24.24 2.49 -15.68
N SER A 80 -24.51 2.00 -14.47
CA SER A 80 -25.40 2.68 -13.52
C SER A 80 -24.67 3.83 -12.84
N GLN A 81 -25.43 4.86 -12.47
CA GLN A 81 -24.96 5.86 -11.51
C GLN A 81 -24.74 5.21 -10.15
N LYS A 82 -23.80 5.74 -9.37
CA LYS A 82 -23.59 5.32 -8.00
C LYS A 82 -24.79 5.74 -7.16
N VAL A 83 -25.41 4.77 -6.48
CA VAL A 83 -26.53 5.02 -5.57
C VAL A 83 -25.96 5.23 -4.17
N HIS A 84 -26.27 6.39 -3.60
CA HIS A 84 -25.90 6.71 -2.23
C HIS A 84 -26.93 6.10 -1.26
N ASP A 85 -26.46 5.16 -0.43
CA ASP A 85 -27.27 4.48 0.58
C ASP A 85 -26.40 4.20 1.83
N MET A 86 -26.64 4.97 2.89
CA MET A 86 -25.89 4.85 4.14
C MET A 86 -26.37 3.69 5.02
N ASP A 87 -27.62 3.27 4.90
CA ASP A 87 -28.14 2.14 5.67
C ASP A 87 -27.48 0.86 5.18
N MET A 88 -27.41 0.67 3.86
CA MET A 88 -26.72 -0.46 3.26
C MET A 88 -25.21 -0.42 3.54
N PHE A 89 -24.58 0.75 3.53
CA PHE A 89 -23.18 0.93 3.92
C PHE A 89 -22.90 0.40 5.34
N TRP A 90 -23.72 0.79 6.33
CA TRP A 90 -23.55 0.37 7.72
C TRP A 90 -23.92 -1.08 7.94
N VAL A 91 -24.96 -1.59 7.27
CA VAL A 91 -25.31 -3.02 7.32
C VAL A 91 -24.17 -3.87 6.77
N MET A 92 -23.61 -3.55 5.60
CA MET A 92 -22.47 -4.28 5.04
C MET A 92 -21.24 -4.22 5.95
N THR A 93 -20.99 -3.05 6.54
CA THR A 93 -19.93 -2.86 7.54
C THR A 93 -20.14 -3.76 8.77
N ALA A 94 -21.36 -3.76 9.34
CA ALA A 94 -21.70 -4.57 10.49
C ALA A 94 -21.57 -6.07 10.18
N VAL A 95 -22.07 -6.53 9.03
CA VAL A 95 -21.94 -7.93 8.59
C VAL A 95 -20.47 -8.33 8.49
N LEU A 96 -19.61 -7.48 7.93
CA LEU A 96 -18.18 -7.79 7.85
C LEU A 96 -17.54 -7.90 9.24
N PHE A 97 -17.83 -6.97 10.16
CA PHE A 97 -17.29 -7.04 11.52
C PHE A 97 -17.83 -8.24 12.29
N LEU A 98 -19.13 -8.53 12.20
CA LEU A 98 -19.75 -9.71 12.81
C LEU A 98 -19.14 -11.01 12.28
N TRP A 99 -18.92 -11.10 10.97
CA TRP A 99 -18.22 -12.23 10.37
C TRP A 99 -16.77 -12.31 10.87
N SER A 100 -16.07 -11.18 10.94
CA SER A 100 -14.70 -11.12 11.45
C SER A 100 -14.58 -11.60 12.89
N PHE A 101 -15.61 -11.38 13.73
CA PHE A 101 -15.63 -11.90 15.11
C PHE A 101 -15.64 -13.43 15.17
N THR A 102 -16.15 -14.11 14.15
CA THR A 102 -16.19 -15.58 14.11
C THR A 102 -14.83 -16.22 13.77
N ASP A 103 -13.91 -15.47 13.15
CA ASP A 103 -12.56 -15.93 12.78
C ASP A 103 -11.45 -15.29 13.64
N VAL A 104 -11.78 -14.84 14.85
CA VAL A 104 -10.79 -14.28 15.78
C VAL A 104 -9.81 -15.37 16.21
N ARG A 105 -8.53 -15.15 15.93
CA ARG A 105 -7.46 -16.08 16.28
C ARG A 105 -6.56 -15.48 17.34
N LYS A 106 -6.04 -16.34 18.22
CA LYS A 106 -5.02 -15.92 19.18
C LYS A 106 -3.72 -15.63 18.43
N SER A 107 -3.19 -14.43 18.59
CA SER A 107 -1.91 -14.06 17.97
C SER A 107 -0.76 -14.89 18.52
N LYS A 108 0.21 -15.18 17.65
CA LYS A 108 1.42 -15.95 18.00
C LYS A 108 2.39 -15.19 18.89
N THR A 109 2.33 -13.85 18.88
CA THR A 109 3.25 -12.97 19.60
C THR A 109 2.46 -11.93 20.38
N THR A 110 2.88 -11.65 21.61
CA THR A 110 2.30 -10.59 22.46
C THR A 110 2.95 -9.23 22.23
N ASP A 111 3.79 -9.09 21.19
CA ASP A 111 4.39 -7.82 20.84
C ASP A 111 3.33 -6.84 20.34
N ILE A 112 3.47 -5.57 20.73
CA ILE A 112 2.58 -4.48 20.29
C ILE A 112 2.74 -4.26 18.79
N LEU A 113 1.65 -3.99 18.08
CA LEU A 113 1.66 -3.78 16.62
C LEU A 113 2.36 -4.93 15.89
N ASN A 114 2.04 -6.15 16.28
CA ASN A 114 2.58 -7.32 15.60
C ASN A 114 2.11 -7.35 14.13
N ARG A 115 2.76 -8.21 13.34
CA ARG A 115 2.46 -8.33 11.91
C ARG A 115 1.01 -8.77 11.66
N GLU A 116 0.45 -9.62 12.50
CA GLU A 116 -0.92 -10.12 12.33
C GLU A 116 -1.93 -8.97 12.51
N GLN A 117 -1.80 -8.19 13.58
CA GLN A 117 -2.62 -7.01 13.87
C GLN A 117 -2.49 -5.91 12.81
N THR A 118 -1.27 -5.62 12.35
CA THR A 118 -1.06 -4.58 11.35
C THR A 118 -1.58 -4.97 9.96
N GLU A 119 -1.56 -6.26 9.60
CA GLU A 119 -2.17 -6.74 8.36
C GLU A 119 -3.70 -6.78 8.46
N GLU A 120 -4.28 -7.16 9.62
CA GLU A 120 -5.72 -7.03 9.87
C GLU A 120 -6.17 -5.56 9.77
N TRP A 121 -5.41 -4.64 10.38
CA TRP A 121 -5.68 -3.21 10.31
C TRP A 121 -5.73 -2.72 8.86
N LYS A 122 -4.73 -3.08 8.05
CA LYS A 122 -4.73 -2.74 6.61
C LYS A 122 -5.92 -3.34 5.87
N GLY A 123 -6.28 -4.60 6.17
CA GLY A 123 -7.34 -5.33 5.48
C GLY A 123 -8.71 -4.67 5.64
N TRP A 124 -9.13 -4.37 6.88
CA TRP A 124 -10.43 -3.73 7.09
C TRP A 124 -10.44 -2.28 6.58
N MET A 125 -9.30 -1.57 6.63
CA MET A 125 -9.20 -0.24 6.02
C MET A 125 -9.43 -0.27 4.51
N GLN A 126 -8.85 -1.26 3.81
CA GLN A 126 -9.07 -1.44 2.36
C GLN A 126 -10.54 -1.70 2.03
N PHE A 127 -11.25 -2.46 2.87
CA PHE A 127 -12.68 -2.68 2.71
C PHE A 127 -13.48 -1.38 2.87
N MET A 128 -13.16 -0.54 3.85
CA MET A 128 -13.82 0.77 4.01
C MET A 128 -13.53 1.70 2.83
N PHE A 129 -12.31 1.69 2.28
CA PHE A 129 -12.01 2.44 1.07
C PHE A 129 -12.90 1.99 -0.10
N LEU A 130 -13.14 0.69 -0.24
CA LEU A 130 -14.02 0.15 -1.29
C LEU A 130 -15.47 0.60 -1.08
N LEU A 131 -16.02 0.42 0.12
CA LEU A 131 -17.41 0.80 0.42
C LEU A 131 -17.64 2.31 0.23
N TYR A 132 -16.70 3.14 0.68
CA TYR A 132 -16.74 4.59 0.49
C TYR A 132 -16.90 4.98 -0.99
N HIS A 133 -16.09 4.39 -1.88
CA HIS A 133 -16.16 4.68 -3.31
C HIS A 133 -17.37 4.03 -3.99
N TYR A 134 -17.85 2.90 -3.48
CA TYR A 134 -19.02 2.19 -4.02
C TYR A 134 -20.31 2.97 -3.77
N PHE A 135 -20.57 3.37 -2.52
CA PHE A 135 -21.77 4.11 -2.12
C PHE A 135 -21.64 5.64 -2.28
N SER A 136 -20.50 6.15 -2.73
CA SER A 136 -20.21 7.60 -2.76
C SER A 136 -20.53 8.29 -1.42
N ALA A 137 -20.12 7.65 -0.33
CA ALA A 137 -20.46 8.08 1.03
C ALA A 137 -19.57 9.24 1.51
N HIS A 138 -19.87 10.46 1.05
CA HIS A 138 -19.06 11.65 1.35
C HIS A 138 -19.01 12.00 2.85
N GLU A 139 -19.98 11.55 3.64
CA GLU A 139 -20.10 11.77 5.09
C GLU A 139 -18.95 11.14 5.86
N VAL A 140 -18.47 9.98 5.43
CA VAL A 140 -17.36 9.26 6.08
C VAL A 140 -15.99 9.70 5.55
N TYR A 141 -15.93 10.73 4.70
CA TYR A 141 -14.69 11.19 4.09
C TYR A 141 -13.58 11.49 5.11
N ASN A 142 -13.92 12.19 6.20
CA ASN A 142 -12.95 12.51 7.25
C ASN A 142 -12.37 11.25 7.90
N SER A 143 -13.22 10.25 8.18
CA SER A 143 -12.79 8.96 8.71
C SER A 143 -11.87 8.22 7.73
N ILE A 144 -12.24 8.20 6.44
CA ILE A 144 -11.41 7.61 5.38
C ILE A 144 -10.06 8.31 5.27
N ARG A 145 -10.01 9.64 5.42
CA ARG A 145 -8.76 10.40 5.46
C ARG A 145 -7.90 10.02 6.65
N VAL A 146 -8.48 9.86 7.85
CA VAL A 146 -7.76 9.36 9.03
C VAL A 146 -7.17 7.96 8.76
N MET A 147 -7.91 7.09 8.07
CA MET A 147 -7.43 5.74 7.73
C MET A 147 -6.27 5.77 6.72
N ILE A 148 -6.30 6.69 5.74
CA ILE A 148 -5.19 6.88 4.79
C ILE A 148 -3.93 7.36 5.51
N THR A 149 -4.03 8.35 6.40
CA THR A 149 -2.87 8.82 7.19
C THR A 149 -2.32 7.70 8.07
N CYS A 150 -3.16 6.85 8.67
CA CYS A 150 -2.71 5.66 9.40
C CYS A 150 -1.95 4.67 8.50
N TYR A 151 -2.39 4.47 7.25
CA TYR A 151 -1.70 3.62 6.29
C TYR A 151 -0.32 4.18 5.91
N VAL A 152 -0.24 5.49 5.70
CA VAL A 152 1.00 6.22 5.39
C VAL A 152 1.95 6.24 6.60
N TRP A 153 1.40 6.35 7.82
CA TRP A 153 2.14 6.19 9.06
C TRP A 153 2.74 4.80 9.19
N MET A 154 1.97 3.74 8.89
CA MET A 154 2.47 2.36 8.88
C MET A 154 3.58 2.14 7.84
N THR A 155 3.53 2.88 6.73
CA THR A 155 4.61 2.87 5.71
C THR A 155 5.90 3.42 6.29
N GLY A 156 5.83 4.54 7.02
CA GLY A 156 6.96 5.09 7.77
C GLY A 156 7.48 4.11 8.82
N PHE A 157 6.59 3.65 9.71
CA PHE A 157 6.92 2.76 10.81
C PHE A 157 7.54 1.44 10.34
N GLY A 158 6.88 0.73 9.42
CA GLY A 158 7.28 -0.60 8.99
C GLY A 158 8.59 -0.59 8.21
N ASN A 159 8.75 0.33 7.26
CA ASN A 159 9.97 0.42 6.46
C ASN A 159 11.16 0.91 7.30
N PHE A 160 10.96 1.92 8.15
CA PHE A 160 12.02 2.41 9.03
C PHE A 160 12.49 1.34 10.00
N SER A 161 11.56 0.66 10.68
CA SER A 161 11.88 -0.46 11.58
C SER A 161 12.65 -1.56 10.86
N PHE A 162 12.23 -1.89 9.65
CA PHE A 162 12.93 -2.85 8.83
C PHE A 162 14.38 -2.42 8.55
N PHE A 163 14.60 -1.21 8.02
CA PHE A 163 15.93 -0.75 7.63
C PHE A 163 16.85 -0.58 8.85
N TYR A 164 16.29 -0.18 9.97
CA TYR A 164 17.01 -0.05 11.23
C TYR A 164 17.50 -1.41 11.74
N ILE A 165 16.66 -2.45 11.70
CA ILE A 165 17.00 -3.78 12.24
C ILE A 165 17.83 -4.60 11.25
N LYS A 166 17.41 -4.67 9.99
CA LYS A 166 17.95 -5.61 8.99
C LYS A 166 19.09 -5.04 8.16
N ARG A 167 19.25 -3.71 8.12
CA ARG A 167 20.33 -2.99 7.40
C ARG A 167 20.46 -3.36 5.92
N ASP A 168 19.39 -3.86 5.33
CA ASP A 168 19.36 -4.25 3.93
C ASP A 168 18.86 -3.09 3.07
N PHE A 169 19.80 -2.43 2.41
CA PHE A 169 19.58 -1.33 1.47
C PHE A 169 19.81 -1.76 0.01
N GLY A 170 19.75 -3.06 -0.27
CA GLY A 170 20.01 -3.60 -1.61
C GLY A 170 19.01 -3.13 -2.65
N ALA A 171 19.46 -2.97 -3.90
CA ALA A 171 18.62 -2.61 -5.03
C ALA A 171 17.50 -3.64 -5.28
N LEU A 172 17.78 -4.93 -5.06
CA LEU A 172 16.78 -6.01 -5.22
C LEU A 172 15.58 -5.78 -4.31
N ARG A 173 15.83 -5.47 -3.05
CA ARG A 173 14.78 -5.18 -2.07
C ARG A 173 13.95 -3.97 -2.50
N PHE A 174 14.62 -2.90 -2.92
CA PHE A 174 13.97 -1.69 -3.38
C PHE A 174 13.01 -1.99 -4.52
N LEU A 175 13.47 -2.74 -5.53
CA LEU A 175 12.64 -3.17 -6.67
C LEU A 175 11.49 -4.09 -6.25
N GLN A 176 11.71 -5.04 -5.33
CA GLN A 176 10.65 -5.90 -4.80
C GLN A 176 9.55 -5.11 -4.10
N MET A 177 9.91 -4.07 -3.34
CA MET A 177 8.94 -3.20 -2.67
C MET A 177 8.15 -2.35 -3.67
N LEU A 178 8.83 -1.76 -4.66
CA LEU A 178 8.16 -1.01 -5.72
C LEU A 178 7.18 -1.88 -6.50
N TRP A 179 7.61 -3.10 -6.86
CA TRP A 179 6.75 -4.08 -7.51
C TRP A 179 5.55 -4.42 -6.63
N ARG A 180 5.76 -4.78 -5.37
CA ARG A 180 4.68 -5.14 -4.44
C ARG A 180 3.64 -4.03 -4.29
N LEU A 181 4.05 -2.76 -4.20
CA LEU A 181 3.15 -1.62 -3.99
C LEU A 181 2.35 -1.27 -5.25
N ASN A 182 2.92 -1.49 -6.44
CA ASN A 182 2.37 -0.96 -7.70
C ASN A 182 1.89 -2.04 -8.67
N PHE A 183 2.14 -3.32 -8.38
CA PHE A 183 1.87 -4.44 -9.28
C PHE A 183 0.49 -4.36 -9.94
N LEU A 184 -0.57 -4.36 -9.13
CA LEU A 184 -1.93 -4.38 -9.66
C LEU A 184 -2.30 -3.08 -10.36
N VAL A 185 -1.95 -1.93 -9.78
CA VAL A 185 -2.30 -0.61 -10.33
C VAL A 185 -1.62 -0.36 -11.67
N PHE A 186 -0.38 -0.83 -11.84
CA PHE A 186 0.34 -0.74 -13.10
C PHE A 186 -0.44 -1.43 -14.24
N PHE A 187 -0.86 -2.69 -14.02
CA PHE A 187 -1.65 -3.42 -15.02
C PHE A 187 -3.05 -2.82 -15.22
N LEU A 188 -3.71 -2.30 -14.18
CA LEU A 188 -5.00 -1.63 -14.32
C LEU A 188 -4.90 -0.35 -15.15
N CYS A 189 -3.89 0.49 -14.90
CA CYS A 189 -3.66 1.72 -15.69
C CYS A 189 -3.40 1.38 -17.16
N MET A 190 -2.59 0.36 -17.42
CA MET A 190 -2.31 -0.11 -18.78
C MET A 190 -3.56 -0.67 -19.49
N THR A 191 -4.37 -1.46 -18.78
CA THR A 191 -5.56 -2.13 -19.32
C THR A 191 -6.68 -1.13 -19.62
N LEU A 192 -6.91 -0.18 -18.71
CA LEU A 192 -8.02 0.77 -18.79
C LEU A 192 -7.62 2.11 -19.44
N GLY A 193 -6.33 2.34 -19.71
CA GLY A 193 -5.84 3.63 -20.20
C GLY A 193 -5.99 4.76 -19.17
N ASN A 194 -6.10 4.42 -17.87
CA ASN A 194 -6.31 5.38 -16.80
C ASN A 194 -5.00 6.04 -16.35
N ASN A 195 -5.09 7.28 -15.89
CA ASN A 195 -3.95 7.98 -15.30
C ASN A 195 -3.61 7.40 -13.93
N TYR A 196 -2.32 7.25 -13.64
CA TYR A 196 -1.83 6.69 -12.38
C TYR A 196 -2.26 7.49 -11.14
N ILE A 197 -2.46 8.81 -11.29
CA ILE A 197 -2.95 9.70 -10.22
C ILE A 197 -4.35 9.32 -9.72
N LEU A 198 -5.17 8.64 -10.54
CA LEU A 198 -6.48 8.14 -10.12
C LEU A 198 -6.35 7.14 -8.96
N TYR A 199 -5.26 6.38 -8.95
CA TYR A 199 -4.93 5.39 -7.93
C TYR A 199 -3.94 5.95 -6.89
N TYR A 200 -4.10 7.22 -6.50
CA TYR A 200 -3.10 8.02 -5.78
C TYR A 200 -2.50 7.38 -4.51
N ILE A 201 -3.22 6.46 -3.86
CA ILE A 201 -2.73 5.75 -2.66
C ILE A 201 -1.41 5.02 -2.97
N CYS A 202 -1.29 4.37 -4.13
CA CYS A 202 -0.06 3.66 -4.54
C CYS A 202 1.15 4.59 -4.77
N PRO A 203 1.06 5.69 -5.55
CA PRO A 203 2.16 6.64 -5.66
C PRO A 203 2.48 7.30 -4.32
N LEU A 204 1.48 7.57 -3.47
CA LEU A 204 1.69 8.12 -2.14
C LEU A 204 2.57 7.20 -1.28
N HIS A 205 2.25 5.91 -1.22
CA HIS A 205 3.09 4.93 -0.52
C HIS A 205 4.47 4.78 -1.14
N THR A 206 4.57 4.82 -2.47
CA THR A 206 5.85 4.75 -3.18
C THR A 206 6.74 5.94 -2.85
N PHE A 207 6.17 7.14 -2.83
CA PHE A 207 6.86 8.38 -2.49
C PHE A 207 7.39 8.35 -1.04
N TYR A 208 6.54 8.01 -0.08
CA TYR A 208 6.96 7.95 1.32
C TYR A 208 7.89 6.77 1.61
N PHE A 209 7.76 5.66 0.90
CA PHE A 209 8.76 4.59 0.92
C PHE A 209 10.12 5.11 0.46
N PHE A 210 10.17 5.85 -0.65
CA PHE A 210 11.42 6.46 -1.14
C PHE A 210 12.00 7.44 -0.12
N LEU A 211 11.17 8.28 0.52
CA LEU A 211 11.61 9.19 1.58
C LEU A 211 12.26 8.43 2.74
N VAL A 212 11.64 7.36 3.23
CA VAL A 212 12.21 6.52 4.30
C VAL A 212 13.48 5.82 3.85
N PHE A 213 13.48 5.27 2.63
CA PHE A 213 14.63 4.59 2.04
C PHE A 213 15.82 5.54 1.89
N ALA A 214 15.61 6.76 1.38
CA ALA A 214 16.64 7.77 1.25
C ALA A 214 17.16 8.22 2.62
N THR A 215 16.27 8.48 3.58
CA THR A 215 16.64 8.88 4.95
C THR A 215 17.56 7.86 5.62
N MET A 216 17.24 6.57 5.49
CA MET A 216 18.01 5.49 6.10
C MET A 216 19.22 5.07 5.25
N GLY A 217 19.12 5.18 3.93
CA GLY A 217 20.15 4.75 2.98
C GLY A 217 21.29 5.75 2.81
N ILE A 218 21.04 7.05 2.93
CA ILE A 218 22.09 8.07 2.90
C ILE A 218 22.86 8.03 4.22
N TRP A 219 24.18 7.88 4.19
CA TRP A 219 25.06 7.87 5.37
C TRP A 219 24.64 6.84 6.43
N GLN A 220 24.54 5.57 6.01
CA GLN A 220 24.02 4.45 6.83
C GLN A 220 24.71 4.30 8.19
N GLY A 221 26.01 4.61 8.28
CA GLY A 221 26.77 4.53 9.53
C GLY A 221 26.23 5.41 10.67
N LEU A 222 25.55 6.52 10.35
CA LEU A 222 24.96 7.41 11.34
C LEU A 222 23.66 6.89 11.97
N ASN A 223 23.00 5.90 11.35
CA ASN A 223 21.69 5.42 11.80
C ASN A 223 21.72 4.83 13.21
N HIS A 224 22.86 4.28 13.64
CA HIS A 224 23.01 3.66 14.96
C HIS A 224 23.66 4.58 15.99
N THR A 225 24.05 5.78 15.60
CA THR A 225 24.56 6.78 16.54
C THR A 225 23.39 7.53 17.17
N LYS A 226 23.47 7.79 18.49
CA LYS A 226 22.39 8.46 19.26
C LYS A 226 21.98 9.79 18.64
N TRP A 227 22.94 10.57 18.16
CA TRP A 227 22.70 11.88 17.56
C TRP A 227 22.51 11.84 16.04
N GLY A 228 23.20 10.95 15.32
CA GLY A 228 23.14 10.92 13.86
C GLY A 228 21.74 10.63 13.33
N ILE A 229 21.01 9.68 13.91
CA ILE A 229 19.63 9.42 13.49
C ILE A 229 18.67 10.58 13.82
N ARG A 230 18.87 11.24 14.95
CA ARG A 230 18.06 12.40 15.37
C ARG A 230 18.27 13.61 14.46
N ILE A 231 19.53 13.86 14.07
CA ILE A 231 19.88 14.91 13.11
C ILE A 231 19.24 14.60 11.76
N LYS A 232 19.29 13.36 11.29
CA LYS A 232 18.62 12.97 10.04
C LYS A 232 17.11 13.20 10.09
N LEU A 233 16.45 12.77 11.16
CA LEU A 233 15.02 13.03 11.34
C LEU A 233 14.72 14.53 11.38
N PHE A 234 15.55 15.32 12.04
CA PHE A 234 15.41 16.78 12.05
C PHE A 234 15.56 17.39 10.64
N VAL A 235 16.54 16.94 9.85
CA VAL A 235 16.70 17.38 8.45
C VAL A 235 15.47 17.00 7.63
N VAL A 236 14.93 15.79 7.79
CA VAL A 236 13.70 15.37 7.10
C VAL A 236 12.51 16.23 7.52
N ALA A 237 12.37 16.57 8.80
CA ALA A 237 11.33 17.47 9.27
C ALA A 237 11.44 18.86 8.65
N LEU A 238 12.66 19.41 8.52
CA LEU A 238 12.89 20.68 7.82
C LEU A 238 12.55 20.59 6.34
N VAL A 239 12.89 19.49 5.66
CA VAL A 239 12.51 19.26 4.26
C VAL A 239 10.99 19.22 4.12
N ILE A 240 10.29 18.49 4.99
CA ILE A 240 8.83 18.42 5.00
C ILE A 240 8.22 19.82 5.20
N TYR A 241 8.67 20.54 6.22
CA TYR A 241 8.19 21.88 6.52
C TYR A 241 8.44 22.87 5.37
N THR A 242 9.63 22.86 4.77
CA THR A 242 9.98 23.79 3.68
C THR A 242 9.25 23.51 2.37
N VAL A 243 8.98 22.23 2.08
CA VAL A 243 8.31 21.81 0.84
C VAL A 243 6.80 22.03 0.91
N TRP A 244 6.14 21.67 2.02
CA TRP A 244 4.68 21.73 2.12
C TRP A 244 4.15 22.94 2.91
N ASP A 245 4.77 23.30 4.03
CA ASP A 245 4.22 24.34 4.93
C ASP A 245 4.67 25.76 4.58
N LEU A 246 5.87 25.93 4.02
CA LEU A 246 6.45 27.28 3.81
C LEU A 246 5.89 28.03 2.58
N ASN A 247 4.95 27.44 1.83
CA ASN A 247 4.37 27.97 0.57
C ASN A 247 5.40 28.70 -0.33
N SER A 248 6.63 28.19 -0.36
CA SER A 248 7.82 28.80 -0.96
C SER A 248 7.90 28.63 -2.47
N GLY A 249 6.93 27.93 -3.06
CA GLY A 249 6.98 27.47 -4.45
C GLY A 249 7.93 26.28 -4.70
N ILE A 250 8.69 25.82 -3.69
CA ILE A 250 9.62 24.68 -3.83
C ILE A 250 8.91 23.43 -4.33
N PHE A 251 7.72 23.13 -3.80
CA PHE A 251 6.91 22.00 -4.26
C PHE A 251 6.62 22.09 -5.77
N LYS A 252 6.11 23.25 -6.22
CA LYS A 252 5.76 23.46 -7.63
C LYS A 252 7.01 23.43 -8.52
N GLY A 253 8.13 23.98 -8.06
CA GLY A 253 9.39 23.96 -8.79
C GLY A 253 9.95 22.55 -8.97
N PHE A 254 9.94 21.72 -7.92
CA PHE A 254 10.47 20.37 -7.99
C PHE A 254 9.53 19.39 -8.70
N PHE A 255 8.26 19.33 -8.30
CA PHE A 255 7.29 18.39 -8.87
C PHE A 255 6.74 18.84 -10.23
N GLY A 256 6.75 20.14 -10.53
CA GLY A 256 6.34 20.67 -11.83
C GLY A 256 7.26 20.26 -12.99
N LEU A 257 8.46 19.74 -12.71
CA LEU A 257 9.32 19.13 -13.73
C LEU A 257 8.79 17.78 -14.24
N PHE A 258 7.99 17.08 -13.41
CA PHE A 258 7.50 15.73 -13.70
C PHE A 258 5.99 15.65 -13.91
N LEU A 259 5.24 16.62 -13.38
CA LEU A 259 3.77 16.62 -13.37
C LEU A 259 3.22 17.85 -14.09
N SER A 260 2.18 17.64 -14.89
CA SER A 260 1.49 18.73 -15.62
C SER A 260 0.39 19.38 -14.78
N GLN A 261 0.13 20.66 -15.07
CA GLN A 261 -1.03 21.42 -14.59
C GLN A 261 -2.25 21.24 -15.50
N ASP A 262 -2.09 20.62 -16.66
CA ASP A 262 -3.19 20.39 -17.60
C ASP A 262 -4.22 19.42 -17.00
N PRO A 263 -5.53 19.67 -17.18
CA PRO A 263 -6.58 18.76 -16.76
C PRO A 263 -6.45 17.41 -17.45
N VAL A 264 -6.54 16.33 -16.67
CA VAL A 264 -6.54 14.96 -17.20
C VAL A 264 -7.67 14.17 -16.54
N VAL A 265 -8.08 13.06 -17.16
CA VAL A 265 -9.10 12.17 -16.59
C VAL A 265 -8.66 11.73 -15.18
N GLY A 266 -9.47 12.06 -14.16
CA GLY A 266 -9.15 11.81 -12.75
C GLY A 266 -8.36 12.91 -12.04
N ALA A 267 -7.96 13.97 -12.73
CA ALA A 267 -7.28 15.15 -12.18
C ALA A 267 -7.74 16.43 -12.91
N THR A 268 -8.94 16.90 -12.59
CA THR A 268 -9.58 18.06 -13.24
C THR A 268 -8.82 19.37 -13.03
N SER A 269 -8.10 19.49 -11.91
CA SER A 269 -7.23 20.63 -11.58
C SER A 269 -5.76 20.41 -11.98
N GLY A 270 -5.48 19.35 -12.75
CA GLY A 270 -4.14 18.95 -13.15
C GLY A 270 -3.44 18.01 -12.17
N THR A 271 -2.54 17.19 -12.71
CA THR A 271 -1.83 16.16 -11.93
C THR A 271 -0.95 16.74 -10.82
N LEU A 272 -0.37 17.93 -11.03
CA LEU A 272 0.47 18.61 -10.05
C LEU A 272 -0.35 19.08 -8.84
N TYR A 273 -1.53 19.65 -9.08
CA TYR A 273 -2.40 20.13 -8.00
C TYR A 273 -2.94 18.97 -7.17
N GLU A 274 -3.43 17.92 -7.83
CA GLU A 274 -3.88 16.71 -7.12
C GLU A 274 -2.73 16.13 -6.30
N TRP A 275 -1.52 16.02 -6.86
CA TRP A 275 -0.37 15.52 -6.12
C TRP A 275 -0.02 16.38 -4.91
N TYR A 276 -0.04 17.72 -5.05
CA TYR A 276 0.13 18.64 -3.94
C TYR A 276 -0.91 18.40 -2.86
N PHE A 277 -2.19 18.42 -3.23
CA PHE A 277 -3.31 18.26 -2.29
C PHE A 277 -3.24 16.93 -1.54
N ARG A 278 -2.94 15.81 -2.22
CA ARG A 278 -2.86 14.50 -1.57
C ARG A 278 -1.66 14.40 -0.64
N THR A 279 -0.49 14.87 -1.07
CA THR A 279 0.73 14.80 -0.26
C THR A 279 0.70 15.77 0.91
N SER A 280 0.17 16.98 0.73
CA SER A 280 0.05 17.99 1.79
C SER A 280 -0.89 17.58 2.92
N LEU A 281 -1.77 16.59 2.73
CA LEU A 281 -2.63 16.11 3.81
C LEU A 281 -1.93 15.08 4.71
N ASP A 282 -0.91 14.36 4.22
CA ASP A 282 -0.27 13.24 4.92
C ASP A 282 1.26 13.40 5.12
N HIS A 283 1.81 14.58 4.81
CA HIS A 283 3.25 14.86 4.81
C HIS A 283 3.94 14.59 6.16
N TRP A 284 3.26 14.81 7.29
CA TRP A 284 3.78 14.50 8.62
C TRP A 284 3.62 13.03 9.04
N SER A 285 2.70 12.29 8.41
CA SER A 285 2.28 10.97 8.89
C SER A 285 3.41 9.93 8.83
N THR A 286 4.13 9.89 7.72
CA THR A 286 5.32 9.01 7.59
C THR A 286 6.42 9.41 8.57
N TYR A 287 6.64 10.72 8.77
CA TYR A 287 7.64 11.22 9.70
C TYR A 287 7.36 10.79 11.14
N LEU A 288 6.11 10.92 11.60
CA LEU A 288 5.68 10.44 12.91
C LEU A 288 5.81 8.91 13.02
N GLY A 289 5.55 8.19 11.93
CA GLY A 289 5.80 6.74 11.85
C GLY A 289 7.26 6.37 12.07
N MET A 290 8.20 7.13 11.49
CA MET A 290 9.64 6.95 11.70
C MET A 290 10.07 7.26 13.14
N ILE A 291 9.56 8.35 13.73
CA ILE A 291 9.83 8.67 15.14
C ILE A 291 9.33 7.55 16.06
N PHE A 292 8.12 7.07 15.81
CA PHE A 292 7.55 5.98 16.60
C PHE A 292 8.39 4.70 16.46
N ALA A 293 8.80 4.34 15.25
CA ALA A 293 9.69 3.19 15.01
C ALA A 293 11.02 3.30 15.76
N LEU A 294 11.63 4.48 15.82
CA LEU A 294 12.87 4.70 16.56
C LEU A 294 12.69 4.47 18.08
N ASN A 295 11.55 4.90 18.62
CA ASN A 295 11.23 4.77 20.05
C ASN A 295 10.52 3.45 20.40
N PHE A 296 10.18 2.64 19.40
CA PHE A 296 9.40 1.41 19.57
C PHE A 296 10.01 0.43 20.59
N PRO A 297 11.33 0.14 20.59
CA PRO A 297 11.91 -0.75 21.59
C PRO A 297 11.73 -0.25 23.03
N MET A 298 11.80 1.08 23.22
CA MET A 298 11.57 1.71 24.53
C MET A 298 10.10 1.59 24.93
N ALA A 299 9.18 1.82 24.00
CA ALA A 299 7.74 1.66 24.25
C ALA A 299 7.38 0.22 24.60
N THR A 300 7.94 -0.77 23.89
CA THR A 300 7.75 -2.20 24.20
C THR A 300 8.31 -2.56 25.57
N ALA A 301 9.50 -2.07 25.92
CA ALA A 301 10.09 -2.31 27.24
C ALA A 301 9.24 -1.71 28.37
N TRP A 302 8.75 -0.48 28.18
CA TRP A 302 7.85 0.19 29.14
C TRP A 302 6.53 -0.57 29.31
N LEU A 303 5.94 -1.09 28.21
CA LEU A 303 4.72 -1.88 28.28
C LEU A 303 4.91 -3.21 28.99
N LYS A 304 6.04 -3.91 28.77
CA LYS A 304 6.37 -5.14 29.51
C LYS A 304 6.49 -4.89 31.02
N VAL A 305 7.11 -3.77 31.41
CA VAL A 305 7.20 -3.37 32.82
C VAL A 305 5.83 -3.07 33.40
N THR A 306 4.95 -2.41 32.63
CA THR A 306 3.59 -2.07 33.06
C THR A 306 2.69 -3.31 33.18
N GLU A 307 2.89 -4.31 32.34
CA GLU A 307 2.16 -5.60 32.39
C GLU A 307 2.58 -6.50 33.56
N ALA A 308 3.77 -6.29 34.12
CA ALA A 308 4.20 -6.96 35.34
C ALA A 308 3.59 -6.35 36.63
N MET A 309 2.91 -5.21 36.53
CA MET A 309 2.30 -4.52 37.67
C MET A 309 0.90 -5.08 38.01
N PRO A 310 0.37 -4.79 39.22
CA PRO A 310 -1.00 -5.17 39.59
C PRO A 310 -2.04 -4.58 38.62
N ALA A 311 -3.12 -5.34 38.35
CA ALA A 311 -4.13 -5.00 37.34
C ALA A 311 -4.74 -3.58 37.48
N LYS A 312 -4.93 -3.09 38.72
CA LYS A 312 -5.44 -1.73 38.99
C LYS A 312 -4.45 -0.65 38.53
N THR A 313 -3.16 -0.86 38.80
CA THR A 313 -2.09 0.07 38.41
C THR A 313 -1.86 0.00 36.89
N GLN A 314 -1.95 -1.19 36.29
CA GLN A 314 -1.91 -1.34 34.84
C GLN A 314 -3.01 -0.54 34.14
N LEU A 315 -4.26 -0.60 34.63
CA LEU A 315 -5.38 0.12 34.05
C LEU A 315 -5.18 1.65 34.13
N LEU A 316 -4.71 2.15 35.28
CA LEU A 316 -4.42 3.57 35.46
C LEU A 316 -3.28 4.05 34.57
N VAL A 317 -2.17 3.31 34.52
CA VAL A 317 -0.96 3.67 33.76
C VAL A 317 -1.19 3.56 32.24
N LYS A 318 -1.92 2.55 31.78
CA LYS A 318 -2.30 2.42 30.36
C LYS A 318 -3.42 3.40 29.97
N GLY A 319 -4.30 3.78 30.91
CA GLY A 319 -5.41 4.70 30.69
C GLY A 319 -4.99 6.17 30.61
N LEU A 320 -3.92 6.57 31.31
CA LEU A 320 -3.40 7.95 31.31
C LEU A 320 -3.04 8.47 29.90
N PRO A 321 -2.24 7.75 29.10
CA PRO A 321 -1.97 8.15 27.71
C PRO A 321 -3.22 8.20 26.84
N ALA A 322 -4.18 7.29 27.06
CA ALA A 322 -5.43 7.26 26.31
C ALA A 322 -6.29 8.50 26.61
N LEU A 323 -6.39 8.91 27.87
CA LEU A 323 -7.10 10.12 28.30
C LEU A 323 -6.48 11.38 27.71
N VAL A 324 -5.14 11.47 27.68
CA VAL A 324 -4.41 12.60 27.07
C VAL A 324 -4.60 12.62 25.55
N ALA A 325 -4.70 11.47 24.89
CA ALA A 325 -4.94 11.40 23.45
C ALA A 325 -6.38 11.74 23.04
N THR A 326 -7.34 11.64 23.97
CA THR A 326 -8.76 11.97 23.74
C THR A 326 -9.16 13.38 24.21
N ALA A 327 -8.24 14.12 24.85
CA ALA A 327 -8.44 15.48 25.34
C ALA A 327 -7.95 16.51 24.32
#